data_AF-A0A3M3FIZ0-F1
#
_entry.id   AF-A0A3M3FIZ0-F1
#
_cell.length_a   1.000
_cell.length_b   1.000
_cell.length_c   1.000
_cell.angle_alpha   90.00
_cell.angle_beta   90.00
_cell.angle_gamma   90.00
#
_symmetry.space_group_name_H-M   'P 1'
#
loop_
_entity.id
_entity.type
_entity.pdbx_description
1 polymer ?
#
loop_
_entity_poly.entity_id
_entity_poly.type
_entity_poly.pdbx_seq_one_letter_code
_entity_poly.pdbx_strand_id
1 'polypeptide(L)' 'MKPDIHPAYRTVLFHDSAADVYFLIGSTVDTDRTQ' A
#
# COMPACT_ATOMS: atom_id res chain seq x y z
N MET A 1 -10.17 -13.85 1.64
CA MET A 1 -10.95 -12.82 2.34
C MET A 1 -12.16 -13.46 2.98
N LYS A 2 -12.07 -13.75 4.28
CA LYS A 2 -13.27 -14.00 5.09
C LYS A 2 -13.88 -12.63 5.43
N PRO A 3 -15.19 -12.42 5.21
CA PRO A 3 -15.83 -11.16 5.55
C PRO A 3 -15.53 -10.74 7.00
N ASP A 4 -15.42 -9.43 7.22
CA ASP A 4 -15.40 -8.76 8.54
C ASP A 4 -14.21 -9.03 9.47
N ILE A 5 -13.23 -9.85 9.07
CA ILE A 5 -12.01 -10.10 9.87
C ILE A 5 -10.70 -9.71 9.15
N HIS A 6 -10.80 -9.16 7.94
CA HIS A 6 -9.63 -8.73 7.17
C HIS A 6 -9.62 -7.20 7.06
N PRO A 7 -8.44 -6.55 7.14
CA PRO A 7 -8.30 -5.14 6.83
C PRO A 7 -8.65 -4.82 5.36
N ALA A 8 -8.94 -3.55 5.09
CA ALA A 8 -9.21 -3.08 3.73
C ALA A 8 -7.96 -3.22 2.84
N TYR A 9 -8.09 -3.98 1.77
CA TYR A 9 -7.03 -4.14 0.77
C TYR A 9 -7.18 -3.08 -0.31
N ARG A 10 -6.10 -2.34 -0.61
CA ARG A 10 -6.08 -1.24 -1.59
C ARG A 10 -4.73 -1.20 -2.31
N THR A 11 -4.68 -0.59 -3.50
CA THR A 11 -3.41 -0.34 -4.18
C THR A 11 -2.71 0.85 -3.54
N VAL A 12 -1.42 0.70 -3.23
CA VAL A 12 -0.59 1.73 -2.58
C VAL A 12 0.70 1.91 -3.37
N LEU A 13 1.16 3.16 -3.48
CA LEU A 13 2.45 3.52 -4.07
C LEU A 13 3.52 3.50 -2.97
N PHE A 14 4.58 2.73 -3.16
CA PHE A 14 5.74 2.69 -2.28
C PHE A 14 6.95 3.30 -2.96
N HIS A 15 7.67 4.19 -2.26
CA HIS A 15 8.96 4.73 -2.68
C HIS A 15 10.07 4.02 -1.90
N ASP A 16 10.94 3.31 -2.60
CA ASP A 16 12.19 2.81 -2.03
C ASP A 16 13.24 3.93 -2.10
N SER A 17 13.59 4.49 -0.94
CA SER A 17 14.52 5.63 -0.88
C SER A 17 15.99 5.23 -1.07
N ALA A 18 16.33 3.95 -1.09
CA ALA A 18 17.71 3.50 -1.29
C ALA A 18 18.05 3.40 -2.77
N ALA A 19 17.12 2.92 -3.59
CA ALA A 19 17.25 2.78 -5.04
C ALA A 19 16.55 3.90 -5.84
N ASP A 20 15.80 4.78 -5.16
CA ASP A 20 15.00 5.86 -5.73
C ASP A 20 14.01 5.38 -6.81
N VAL A 21 13.22 4.35 -6.46
CA VAL A 21 12.26 3.71 -7.35
C VAL A 21 10.88 3.57 -6.70
N TYR A 22 9.86 3.45 -7.55
CA TYR A 22 8.47 3.39 -7.12
C TYR A 22 7.82 2.06 -7.49
N PHE A 23 7.03 1.52 -6.56
CA PHE A 23 6.27 0.28 -6.74
C PHE A 23 4.80 0.52 -6.48
N LEU A 24 3.96 0.14 -7.45
CA LEU A 24 2.51 0.18 -7.32
C LEU A 24 1.98 -1.23 -7.06
N ILE A 25 1.63 -1.53 -5.81
CA ILE A 25 1.27 -2.88 -5.37
C ILE A 25 0.08 -2.86 -4.41
N GLY A 26 -0.61 -4.00 -4.30
CA GLY A 26 -1.69 -4.18 -3.33
C GLY A 26 -1.17 -4.29 -1.90
N SER A 27 -1.79 -3.57 -0.98
CA SER A 27 -1.44 -3.55 0.45
C SER A 27 -2.67 -3.31 1.34
N THR A 28 -2.55 -3.66 2.61
CA THR A 28 -3.54 -3.32 3.65
C THR A 28 -3.17 -2.07 4.44
N VAL A 29 -2.05 -1.42 4.11
CA VAL A 29 -1.59 -0.21 4.79
C VAL A 29 -2.59 0.92 4.55
N ASP A 30 -2.99 1.60 5.63
CA ASP A 30 -3.76 2.83 5.55
C ASP A 30 -2.81 4.03 5.48
N THR A 31 -3.00 4.88 4.47
CA THR A 31 -2.19 6.07 4.29
C THR A 31 -2.97 7.13 3.51
N ASP A 32 -2.74 8.39 3.89
CA ASP A 32 -3.22 9.60 3.23
C ASP A 32 -2.11 10.34 2.45
N ARG A 33 -0.88 9.81 2.46
CA ARG A 33 0.27 10.44 1.82
C ARG A 33 0.23 10.27 0.30
N THR A 34 0.31 11.38 -0.42
CA THR A 34 0.28 11.44 -1.90
C THR A 34 1.56 12.04 -2.50
N GLN A 35 2.69 11.86 -1.82
CA GLN A 35 3.99 12.44 -2.19
C GLN A 35 4.40 12.10 -3.62
#